data_AF-A0A7C1RR24-F1
#
_entry.id   AF-A0A7C1RR24-F1
#
_cell.length_a   1.000
_cell.length_b   1.000
_cell.length_c   1.000
_cell.angle_alpha   90.00
_cell.angle_beta   90.00
_cell.angle_gamma   90.00
#
_symmetry.space_group_name_H-M   'P 1'
#
loop_
_entity.id
_entity.type
_entity.pdbx_description
1 polymer ?
#
loop_
_entity_poly.entity_id
_entity_poly.type
_entity_poly.pdbx_seq_one_letter_code
_entity_poly.pdbx_strand_id
1 'polypeptide(L)'
;MYKPLSAEAIKEIHKGSLEVLSDVGIAVASHEARSIFSRHGARIVDDNRVIIPPQLVKDARCRAREIAKEYIKNHIPRGLTPHQEQKILAEFPDIVKDPEQKNSLIEKI
;
A
#
# COMPACT_ATOMS: atom_id res chain seq x y z
N MET A 1 12.64 -1.76 17.11
CA MET A 1 12.22 -1.66 15.70
C MET A 1 12.93 -0.46 15.07
N TYR A 2 13.74 -0.70 14.04
CA TYR A 2 14.52 0.36 13.38
C TYR A 2 13.63 1.27 12.52
N LYS A 3 13.74 2.59 12.68
CA LYS A 3 13.05 3.61 11.87
C LYS A 3 14.09 4.67 11.45
N PRO A 4 14.70 4.53 10.26
CA PRO A 4 15.79 5.41 9.84
C PRO A 4 15.36 6.86 9.59
N LEU A 5 14.06 7.11 9.40
CA LEU A 5 13.51 8.43 9.11
C LEU A 5 12.54 8.85 10.22
N SER A 6 12.62 10.12 10.63
CA SER A 6 11.64 10.74 11.51
C SER A 6 10.31 10.95 10.79
N ALA A 7 9.24 11.18 11.56
CA ALA A 7 7.93 11.50 10.97
C ALA A 7 8.00 12.79 10.15
N GLU A 8 8.80 13.76 10.57
CA GLU A 8 9.05 15.03 9.90
C GLU A 8 9.78 14.80 8.57
N ALA A 9 10.84 13.97 8.56
CA ALA A 9 11.56 13.64 7.33
C ALA A 9 10.64 12.98 6.29
N ILE A 10 9.74 12.10 6.73
CA ILE A 10 8.74 11.48 5.85
C ILE A 10 7.78 12.52 5.27
N LYS A 11 7.32 13.49 6.07
CA LYS A 11 6.45 14.58 5.59
C LYS A 11 7.15 15.44 4.54
N GLU A 12 8.42 15.80 4.77
CA GLU A 12 9.21 16.60 3.84
C GLU A 12 9.45 15.85 2.52
N ILE A 13 9.80 14.56 2.57
CA ILE A 13 9.93 13.72 1.37
C ILE A 13 8.61 13.66 0.62
N HIS A 14 7.48 13.48 1.32
CA HIS A 14 6.17 13.44 0.70
C HIS A 14 5.85 14.77 -0.01
N LYS A 15 6.09 15.89 0.66
CA LYS A 15 5.88 17.23 0.10
C LYS A 15 6.75 17.46 -1.14
N GLY A 16 8.06 17.22 -1.05
CA GLY A 16 8.97 17.39 -2.18
C GLY A 16 8.62 16.48 -3.37
N SER A 17 8.15 15.26 -3.10
CA SER A 17 7.66 14.36 -4.16
C SER A 17 6.43 14.92 -4.88
N LEU A 18 5.49 15.53 -4.15
CA LEU A 18 4.30 16.16 -4.74
C LEU A 18 4.65 17.40 -5.57
N GLU A 19 5.61 18.19 -5.12
CA GLU A 19 6.14 19.35 -5.86
C GLU A 19 6.76 18.90 -7.19
N VAL A 20 7.64 17.89 -7.17
CA VAL A 20 8.24 17.34 -8.39
C VAL A 20 7.17 16.84 -9.37
N LEU A 21 6.15 16.11 -8.89
CA LEU A 21 5.08 15.60 -9.75
C LEU A 21 4.20 16.71 -10.34
N SER A 22 4.01 17.81 -9.62
CA SER A 22 3.16 18.94 -10.03
C SER A 22 3.90 19.95 -10.92
N ASP A 23 5.19 20.13 -10.72
CA ASP A 23 5.96 21.18 -11.40
C ASP A 23 6.79 20.61 -12.56
N VAL A 24 7.39 19.44 -12.36
CA VAL A 24 8.25 18.78 -13.35
C VAL A 24 7.49 17.71 -14.13
N GLY A 25 6.66 16.93 -13.44
CA GLY A 25 5.92 15.78 -13.99
C GLY A 25 6.78 14.57 -14.33
N ILE A 26 6.18 13.63 -15.07
CA ILE A 26 6.82 12.36 -15.46
C ILE A 26 6.60 12.06 -16.94
N ALA A 27 7.58 11.43 -17.60
CA ALA A 27 7.41 10.96 -18.98
C ALA A 27 6.61 9.65 -19.02
N VAL A 28 5.55 9.61 -19.82
CA VAL A 28 4.65 8.47 -20.00
C VAL A 28 4.58 8.12 -21.48
N ALA A 29 5.27 7.06 -21.88
CA ALA A 29 5.34 6.63 -23.27
C ALA A 29 3.98 6.13 -23.81
N SER A 30 3.28 5.31 -23.01
CA SER A 30 1.98 4.74 -23.39
C SER A 30 0.94 5.84 -23.62
N HIS A 31 0.35 5.85 -24.81
CA HIS A 31 -0.75 6.74 -25.14
C HIS A 31 -1.99 6.46 -24.28
N GLU A 32 -2.32 5.18 -24.07
CA GLU A 32 -3.44 4.78 -23.22
C GLU A 32 -3.27 5.28 -21.78
N ALA A 33 -2.07 5.13 -21.22
CA ALA A 33 -1.77 5.63 -19.88
C ALA A 33 -1.93 7.15 -19.79
N ARG A 34 -1.43 7.90 -20.79
CA ARG A 34 -1.63 9.36 -20.89
C ARG A 34 -3.11 9.73 -20.93
N SER A 35 -3.92 9.01 -21.69
CA SER A 35 -5.37 9.21 -21.77
C SER A 35 -6.08 8.91 -20.45
N ILE A 36 -5.64 7.92 -19.68
CA ILE A 36 -6.14 7.69 -18.31
C ILE A 36 -5.78 8.87 -17.40
N PHE A 37 -4.52 9.29 -17.39
CA PHE A 37 -4.07 10.42 -16.58
C PHE A 37 -4.84 11.70 -16.89
N SER A 38 -5.01 12.04 -18.17
CA SER A 38 -5.72 13.24 -18.60
C SER A 38 -7.20 13.22 -18.18
N ARG A 39 -7.90 12.08 -18.34
CA ARG A 39 -9.29 11.91 -17.89
C ARG A 39 -9.47 12.11 -16.39
N HIS A 40 -8.42 11.92 -15.60
CA HIS A 40 -8.44 12.10 -14.16
C HIS A 40 -7.82 13.43 -13.70
N GLY A 41 -7.64 14.40 -14.61
CA GLY A 41 -7.23 15.77 -14.25
C GLY A 41 -5.72 16.00 -14.22
N ALA A 42 -4.92 15.07 -14.71
CA ALA A 42 -3.52 15.35 -15.03
C ALA A 42 -3.42 16.15 -16.34
N ARG A 43 -2.36 16.94 -16.50
CA ARG A 43 -2.11 17.72 -17.71
C ARG A 43 -0.98 17.10 -18.51
N ILE A 44 -1.18 16.91 -19.82
CA ILE A 44 -0.15 16.43 -20.73
C ILE A 44 0.58 17.65 -21.31
N VAL A 45 1.91 17.61 -21.31
CA VAL A 45 2.82 18.65 -21.81
C VAL A 45 3.85 17.96 -22.71
N ASP A 46 4.38 18.65 -23.72
CA ASP A 46 5.45 18.16 -24.61
C ASP A 46 5.22 16.72 -25.13
N ASP A 47 3.98 16.44 -25.54
CA ASP A 47 3.43 15.16 -25.99
C ASP A 47 3.45 13.99 -25.01
N ASN A 48 4.54 13.75 -24.28
CA ASN A 48 4.69 12.56 -23.43
C ASN A 48 4.82 12.86 -21.93
N ARG A 49 4.92 14.13 -21.52
CA ARG A 49 5.09 14.50 -20.11
C ARG A 49 3.75 14.70 -19.45
N VAL A 50 3.54 14.07 -18.30
CA VAL A 50 2.32 14.16 -17.50
C VAL A 50 2.62 14.91 -16.22
N ILE A 51 1.98 16.06 -16.06
CA ILE A 51 1.95 16.84 -14.82
C ILE A 51 0.82 16.32 -13.94
N ILE A 52 1.16 15.88 -12.73
CA ILE A 52 0.23 15.22 -11.81
C ILE A 52 -0.02 16.15 -10.61
N PRO A 53 -1.22 16.75 -10.49
CA PRO A 53 -1.51 17.64 -9.38
C PRO A 53 -1.58 16.87 -8.05
N PRO A 54 -1.22 17.48 -6.91
CA PRO A 54 -1.19 16.78 -5.62
C PRO A 54 -2.53 16.17 -5.19
N GLN A 55 -3.65 16.78 -5.59
CA GLN A 55 -4.99 16.27 -5.27
C GLN A 55 -5.25 14.92 -5.97
N LEU A 56 -4.83 14.77 -7.23
CA LEU A 56 -4.97 13.52 -7.95
C LEU A 56 -4.24 12.36 -7.26
N VAL A 57 -3.05 12.62 -6.70
CA VAL A 57 -2.29 11.62 -5.93
C VAL A 57 -3.06 11.21 -4.67
N LYS A 58 -3.61 12.19 -3.93
CA LYS A 58 -4.40 11.93 -2.71
C LYS A 58 -5.65 11.12 -3.03
N ASP A 59 -6.37 11.49 -4.09
CA ASP A 59 -7.60 10.81 -4.53
C ASP A 59 -7.31 9.38 -4.98
N ALA A 60 -6.25 9.18 -5.77
CA ALA A 60 -5.82 7.85 -6.19
C ALA A 60 -5.47 6.96 -4.98
N ARG A 61 -4.75 7.50 -3.99
CA ARG A 61 -4.42 6.78 -2.75
C ARG A 61 -5.66 6.42 -1.94
N CYS A 62 -6.61 7.35 -1.78
CA CYS A 62 -7.86 7.09 -1.09
C CYS A 62 -8.68 6.01 -1.80
N ARG A 63 -8.85 6.09 -3.12
CA ARG A 63 -9.53 5.06 -3.90
C ARG A 63 -8.87 3.70 -3.77
N ALA A 64 -7.54 3.63 -3.86
CA ALA A 64 -6.80 2.38 -3.67
C ALA A 64 -7.05 1.75 -2.29
N ARG A 65 -7.09 2.57 -1.23
CA ARG A 65 -7.42 2.11 0.13
C ARG A 65 -8.83 1.56 0.23
N GLU A 66 -9.83 2.24 -0.33
CA GLU A 66 -11.22 1.77 -0.29
C GLU A 66 -11.42 0.49 -1.08
N ILE A 67 -10.80 0.39 -2.26
CA ILE A 67 -10.79 -0.85 -3.05
C ILE A 67 -10.17 -1.98 -2.23
N ALA A 68 -8.99 -1.78 -1.64
CA ALA A 68 -8.34 -2.81 -0.84
C ALA A 68 -9.20 -3.27 0.35
N LYS A 69 -9.86 -2.35 1.05
CA LYS A 69 -10.80 -2.68 2.14
C LYS A 69 -11.96 -3.54 1.63
N GLU A 70 -12.57 -3.16 0.51
CA GLU A 70 -13.69 -3.89 -0.08
C GLU A 70 -13.28 -5.31 -0.48
N TYR A 71 -12.11 -5.46 -1.10
CA TYR A 71 -11.55 -6.77 -1.43
C TYR A 71 -11.36 -7.63 -0.17
N ILE A 72 -10.73 -7.09 0.87
CA ILE A 72 -10.47 -7.84 2.11
C ILE A 72 -11.78 -8.24 2.81
N LYS A 73 -12.78 -7.35 2.83
CA LYS A 73 -14.08 -7.60 3.48
C LYS A 73 -14.79 -8.83 2.90
N ASN A 74 -14.72 -9.00 1.58
CA ASN A 74 -15.42 -10.08 0.87
C ASN A 74 -14.51 -11.28 0.57
N HIS A 75 -13.22 -11.22 0.93
CA HIS A 75 -12.28 -12.30 0.66
C HIS A 75 -12.35 -13.36 1.74
N ILE A 76 -12.53 -14.62 1.32
CA ILE A 76 -12.25 -15.79 2.17
C ILE A 76 -10.77 -16.11 1.96
N PRO A 77 -9.89 -15.86 2.95
CA PRO A 77 -8.48 -16.22 2.81
C PRO A 77 -8.38 -17.72 2.56
N ARG A 78 -7.51 -18.12 1.63
CA ARG A 78 -7.18 -19.54 1.50
C ARG A 78 -6.59 -20.01 2.83
N GLY A 79 -7.29 -20.94 3.49
CA GLY A 79 -6.79 -21.59 4.69
C GLY A 79 -5.49 -22.34 4.42
N LEU A 80 -4.76 -22.65 5.48
CA LEU A 80 -3.60 -23.53 5.39
C LEU A 80 -4.08 -24.95 5.09
N THR A 81 -3.41 -25.64 4.17
CA THR A 81 -3.56 -27.08 4.04
C THR A 81 -2.86 -27.77 5.23
N PRO A 82 -3.28 -28.99 5.63
CA PRO A 82 -2.64 -29.71 6.73
C PRO A 82 -1.13 -29.86 6.59
N HIS A 83 -0.64 -30.03 5.35
CA HIS A 83 0.79 -30.12 5.06
C HIS A 83 1.55 -28.80 5.28
N GLN A 84 0.93 -27.66 4.93
CA GLN A 84 1.50 -26.34 5.19
C GLN A 84 1.56 -26.06 6.68
N GLU A 85 0.50 -26.41 7.41
CA GLU A 85 0.46 -26.26 8.86
C GLU A 85 1.55 -27.10 9.54
N GLN A 86 1.72 -28.36 9.13
CA GLN A 86 2.78 -29.24 9.65
C GLN A 86 4.19 -28.67 9.40
N LYS A 87 4.46 -28.14 8.20
CA LYS A 87 5.74 -27.50 7.89
C LYS A 87 6.00 -26.26 8.75
N ILE A 88 5.00 -25.40 8.90
CA ILE A 88 5.10 -24.18 9.70
C ILE A 88 5.41 -24.54 11.17
N LEU A 89 4.74 -25.53 11.74
CA LEU A 89 4.97 -25.95 13.13
C LEU A 89 6.34 -26.60 13.34
N ALA A 90 6.85 -27.33 12.34
CA ALA A 90 8.18 -27.92 12.40
C ALA A 90 9.28 -26.85 12.35
N GLU A 91 9.06 -25.77 11.59
CA GLU A 91 9.99 -24.65 11.45
C GLU A 91 9.89 -23.65 12.61
N PHE A 92 8.69 -23.49 13.17
CA PHE A 92 8.40 -22.54 14.24
C PHE A 92 7.66 -23.26 15.40
N PRO A 93 8.39 -24.03 16.23
CA PRO A 93 7.80 -24.87 17.27
C PRO A 93 7.06 -24.10 18.36
N ASP A 94 7.37 -22.81 18.54
CA ASP A 94 6.74 -21.94 19.53
C ASP A 94 5.44 -21.28 19.03
N ILE A 95 5.00 -21.57 17.80
CA ILE A 95 3.72 -21.07 17.28
C ILE A 95 2.56 -21.77 18.00
N VAL A 96 1.85 -20.99 18.82
CA VAL A 96 0.64 -21.41 19.52
C VAL A 96 -0.50 -21.60 18.53
N LYS A 97 -1.13 -22.78 18.55
CA LYS A 97 -2.20 -23.16 17.63
C LYS A 97 -3.57 -22.53 17.90
N ASP A 98 -3.82 -22.05 19.12
CA ASP A 98 -5.19 -21.72 19.57
C ASP A 98 -5.30 -20.29 20.15
N PRO A 99 -6.21 -19.44 19.64
CA PRO A 99 -6.49 -18.13 20.24
C PRO A 99 -6.94 -18.20 21.72
N GLU A 100 -7.52 -19.30 22.19
CA GLU A 100 -7.92 -19.46 23.61
C GLU A 100 -6.72 -19.59 24.56
N GLN A 101 -5.62 -20.21 24.10
CA GLN A 101 -4.40 -20.33 24.91
C GLN A 101 -3.74 -18.99 25.19
N LYS A 102 -3.94 -18.00 24.30
CA LYS A 102 -3.43 -16.63 24.46
C LYS A 102 -4.04 -15.90 25.66
N ASN A 103 -5.31 -16.14 25.99
CA ASN A 103 -5.96 -15.52 27.15
C ASN A 103 -5.42 -16.07 28.47
N SER A 104 -5.13 -17.37 28.56
CA SER A 104 -4.55 -17.97 29.78
C SER A 104 -3.12 -17.52 30.10
N LEU A 105 -2.39 -17.03 29.09
CA LEU A 105 -1.03 -16.51 29.22
C LEU A 105 -1.00 -15.04 29.67
N ILE A 106 -2.07 -14.28 29.39
CA ILE A 106 -2.21 -12.88 29.82
C ILE A 106 -2.68 -12.80 31.27
N GLU A 107 -3.46 -13.77 31.76
CA GLU A 107 -3.97 -13.81 33.14
C GLU A 107 -2.93 -14.29 34.19
N LYS A 108 -1.73 -14.70 33.78
CA LYS A 108 -0.66 -15.18 34.68
C LYS A 108 0.49 -14.18 34.90
N ILE A 109 0.31 -12.91 34.47
CA ILE A 109 1.24 -11.79 34.69
C ILE A 109 0.58 -10.78 35.62
#